data_AF-A0A522C3B0-F1
#
_entry.id   AF-A0A522C3B0-F1
#
_cell.length_a   1.000
_cell.length_b   1.000
_cell.length_c   1.000
_cell.angle_alpha   90.00
_cell.angle_beta   90.00
_cell.angle_gamma   90.00
#
_symmetry.space_group_name_H-M   'P 1'
#
loop_
_entity.id
_entity.type
_entity.pdbx_description
1 polymer ?
#
loop_
_entity_poly.entity_id
_entity_poly.type
_entity_poly.pdbx_seq_one_letter_code
_entity_poly.pdbx_strand_id
1 'polypeptide(L)'
;MTAVPVELAYFGKLPSRGDFVRSARHPALLHLLDRWLSQTMDGMSADTGWKQAFDTAPAVHFAFLGSRSKVGLAGHLVPSQDASGRRYPFVTAGSFEVANPNDFIGLSPLPLARLWTRLATSARLAQTAADLSEAQPQLTADHVEIRPDIAVMQAALKGYLQHHTVGDLDAQIAGTWFDEEEAEGFRASRPASVPSSIPSSLPPQGWNGFSVRRGLLALGLLLQPVVAQGTGQLAKCLALPLPVDAGLRAEVAAFWLHLVARFVARWDVELAVFFVLRQGQPQVVIGFKGASAAMLRSVIDPSVAVGNKDLIDLCGDCAWVETALAERGDYGLQKLSGYLQDPQMSLRQAAATFREVFLGE
;
A
#
# COMPACT_ATOMS: atom_id res chain seq x y z
N MET A 1 -14.88 -21.93 4.51
CA MET A 1 -14.57 -20.60 5.08
C MET A 1 -13.91 -20.76 6.44
N THR A 2 -12.59 -20.89 6.49
CA THR A 2 -11.83 -20.97 7.74
C THR A 2 -11.35 -19.58 8.14
N ALA A 3 -11.82 -19.08 9.28
CA ALA A 3 -11.23 -17.90 9.89
C ALA A 3 -9.82 -18.24 10.40
N VAL A 4 -8.90 -17.31 10.26
CA VAL A 4 -7.51 -17.46 10.69
C VAL A 4 -7.23 -16.44 11.79
N PRO A 5 -6.72 -16.87 12.96
CA PRO A 5 -6.39 -15.95 14.04
C PRO A 5 -5.25 -15.00 13.64
N VAL A 6 -5.30 -13.79 14.16
CA VAL A 6 -4.29 -12.76 13.99
C VAL A 6 -3.58 -12.55 15.31
N GLU A 7 -2.28 -12.75 15.33
CA GLU A 7 -1.41 -12.49 16.46
C GLU A 7 -1.06 -11.00 16.52
N LEU A 8 -1.80 -10.24 17.34
CA LEU A 8 -1.60 -8.81 17.47
C LEU A 8 -0.32 -8.45 18.23
N ALA A 9 0.35 -7.40 17.75
CA ALA A 9 1.46 -6.73 18.42
C ALA A 9 1.35 -5.22 18.24
N TYR A 10 1.99 -4.49 19.15
CA TYR A 10 2.19 -3.05 19.02
C TYR A 10 3.57 -2.66 19.54
N PHE A 11 4.15 -1.62 18.98
CA PHE A 11 5.47 -1.14 19.35
C PHE A 11 5.65 0.34 18.99
N GLY A 12 6.43 1.08 19.77
CA GLY A 12 6.88 2.42 19.40
C GLY A 12 6.75 3.43 20.52
N LYS A 13 6.56 4.70 20.17
CA LYS A 13 6.39 5.81 21.12
C LYS A 13 4.97 6.35 21.08
N LEU A 14 4.51 6.81 22.24
CA LEU A 14 3.20 7.45 22.40
C LEU A 14 3.34 8.70 23.27
N PRO A 15 2.54 9.75 23.02
CA PRO A 15 2.61 10.99 23.79
C PRO A 15 2.41 10.82 25.31
N SER A 16 1.63 9.82 25.73
CA SER A 16 1.32 9.54 27.14
C SER A 16 2.42 8.78 27.89
N ARG A 17 3.52 8.38 27.25
CA ARG A 17 4.61 7.60 27.87
C ARG A 17 5.97 8.22 27.58
N GLY A 18 6.87 8.17 28.55
CA GLY A 18 8.26 8.62 28.40
C GLY A 18 9.17 7.60 27.71
N ASP A 19 8.83 6.31 27.81
CA ASP A 19 9.58 5.20 27.23
C ASP A 19 8.80 4.49 26.12
N PHE A 20 9.46 3.56 25.43
CA PHE A 20 8.83 2.71 24.44
C PHE A 20 7.70 1.88 25.04
N VAL A 21 6.58 1.83 24.31
CA VAL A 21 5.48 0.91 24.58
C VAL A 21 5.62 -0.31 23.66
N ARG A 22 5.29 -1.49 24.19
CA ARG A 22 5.36 -2.73 23.44
C ARG A 22 4.37 -3.75 23.97
N SER A 23 3.88 -4.64 23.10
CA SER A 23 3.12 -5.81 23.53
C SER A 23 3.99 -6.76 24.37
N ALA A 24 3.38 -7.48 25.31
CA ALA A 24 4.08 -8.51 26.08
C ALA A 24 4.21 -9.84 25.30
N ARG A 25 3.40 -10.01 24.24
CA ARG A 25 3.33 -11.22 23.41
C ARG A 25 4.07 -11.03 22.09
N HIS A 26 4.35 -12.16 21.42
CA HIS A 26 4.94 -12.24 20.08
C HIS A 26 6.33 -11.56 19.95
N PRO A 27 7.33 -11.97 20.76
CA PRO A 27 8.65 -11.33 20.80
C PRO A 27 9.39 -11.36 19.44
N ALA A 28 9.18 -12.40 18.63
CA ALA A 28 9.76 -12.49 17.29
C ALA A 28 9.22 -11.40 16.35
N LEU A 29 7.91 -11.15 16.38
CA LEU A 29 7.27 -10.08 15.61
C LEU A 29 7.76 -8.71 16.08
N LEU A 30 7.84 -8.48 17.39
CA LEU A 30 8.38 -7.24 17.94
C LEU A 30 9.82 -6.98 17.51
N HIS A 31 10.66 -8.01 17.52
CA HIS A 31 12.04 -7.88 17.04
C HIS A 31 12.10 -7.50 15.56
N LEU A 32 11.22 -8.07 14.73
CA LEU A 32 11.17 -7.73 13.30
C LEU A 32 10.76 -6.27 13.10
N LEU A 33 9.67 -5.84 13.76
CA LEU A 33 9.18 -4.46 13.68
C LEU A 33 10.21 -3.46 14.19
N ASP A 34 10.83 -3.73 15.33
CA ASP A 34 11.83 -2.84 15.91
C ASP A 34 13.05 -2.68 15.00
N ARG A 35 13.59 -3.79 14.47
CA ARG A 35 14.71 -3.75 13.53
C ARG A 35 14.36 -2.94 12.28
N TRP A 36 13.19 -3.19 11.69
CA TRP A 36 12.75 -2.51 10.47
C TRP A 36 12.57 -1.00 10.67
N LEU A 37 11.95 -0.61 11.79
CA LEU A 37 11.71 0.79 12.12
C LEU A 37 12.99 1.52 12.53
N SER A 38 13.85 0.89 13.33
CA SER A 38 15.14 1.45 13.72
C SER A 38 16.01 1.73 12.49
N GLN A 39 16.14 0.78 11.58
CA GLN A 39 16.88 0.98 10.32
C GLN A 39 16.29 2.10 9.45
N THR A 40 14.96 2.24 9.44
CA THR A 40 14.30 3.33 8.70
C THR A 40 14.62 4.68 9.33
N MET A 41 14.52 4.79 10.66
CA MET A 41 14.82 6.02 11.38
C MET A 41 16.30 6.41 11.27
N ASP A 42 17.22 5.45 11.36
CA ASP A 42 18.65 5.68 11.15
C ASP A 42 18.90 6.24 9.75
N GLY A 43 18.33 5.60 8.72
CA GLY A 43 18.47 6.05 7.34
C GLY A 43 17.84 7.41 7.07
N MET A 44 16.72 7.75 7.71
CA MET A 44 16.09 9.07 7.62
C MET A 44 16.91 10.14 8.34
N SER A 45 17.46 9.82 9.51
CA SER A 45 18.17 10.79 10.37
C SER A 45 19.42 11.40 9.72
N ALA A 46 19.92 10.78 8.65
CA ALA A 46 21.02 11.27 7.83
C ALA A 46 20.66 12.51 6.99
N ASP A 47 19.37 12.75 6.71
CA ASP A 47 18.91 13.86 5.86
C ASP A 47 18.59 15.13 6.67
N THR A 48 19.00 16.31 6.21
CA THR A 48 18.81 17.59 6.93
C THR A 48 17.35 17.94 7.23
N GLY A 49 16.39 17.44 6.43
CA GLY A 49 14.95 17.71 6.54
C GLY A 49 14.12 16.64 7.26
N TRP A 50 14.76 15.59 7.80
CA TRP A 50 14.06 14.36 8.22
C TRP A 50 12.96 14.58 9.25
N LYS A 51 13.14 15.55 10.16
CA LYS A 51 12.14 15.84 11.21
C LYS A 51 10.83 16.34 10.61
N GLN A 52 10.91 17.26 9.66
CA GLN A 52 9.74 17.79 8.98
C GLN A 52 9.08 16.72 8.11
N ALA A 53 9.89 15.94 7.37
CA ALA A 53 9.39 14.82 6.58
C ALA A 53 8.64 13.81 7.47
N PHE A 54 9.23 13.42 8.61
CA PHE A 54 8.61 12.52 9.57
C PHE A 54 7.32 13.10 10.18
N ASP A 55 7.34 14.35 10.63
CA ASP A 55 6.19 14.99 11.29
C ASP A 55 5.00 15.21 10.36
N THR A 56 5.27 15.39 9.07
CA THR A 56 4.24 15.60 8.04
C THR A 56 3.84 14.32 7.32
N ALA A 57 4.51 13.19 7.63
CA ALA A 57 4.26 11.94 6.94
C ALA A 57 2.84 11.44 7.21
N PRO A 58 2.17 10.89 6.18
CA PRO A 58 0.88 10.24 6.33
C PRO A 58 0.99 8.99 7.20
N ALA A 59 -0.12 8.59 7.81
CA ALA A 59 -0.24 7.23 8.32
C ALA A 59 -0.14 6.21 7.17
N VAL A 60 0.42 5.05 7.45
CA VAL A 60 0.72 4.02 6.44
C VAL A 60 0.11 2.69 6.86
N HIS A 61 -0.80 2.14 6.06
CA HIS A 61 -1.08 0.71 6.17
C HIS A 61 -0.01 -0.06 5.41
N PHE A 62 0.41 -1.20 5.94
CA PHE A 62 1.37 -2.05 5.25
C PHE A 62 1.02 -3.53 5.35
N ALA A 63 1.56 -4.33 4.43
CA ALA A 63 1.66 -5.77 4.54
C ALA A 63 2.96 -6.30 3.93
N PHE A 64 3.52 -7.35 4.54
CA PHE A 64 4.63 -8.14 4.01
C PHE A 64 4.16 -9.55 3.72
N LEU A 65 4.32 -9.97 2.46
CA LEU A 65 3.73 -11.19 1.91
C LEU A 65 4.77 -11.93 1.07
N GLY A 66 5.23 -13.07 1.56
CA GLY A 66 6.17 -13.94 0.83
C GLY A 66 5.45 -14.92 -0.10
N SER A 67 5.88 -15.05 -1.36
CA SER A 67 5.33 -16.02 -2.32
C SER A 67 5.47 -17.48 -1.87
N ARG A 68 6.42 -17.74 -0.97
CA ARG A 68 6.68 -19.06 -0.37
C ARG A 68 6.52 -19.09 1.15
N SER A 69 6.14 -17.97 1.77
CA SER A 69 5.94 -17.87 3.22
C SER A 69 4.47 -18.10 3.56
N LYS A 70 4.19 -19.01 4.48
CA LYS A 70 2.85 -19.20 5.05
C LYS A 70 2.51 -18.20 6.15
N VAL A 71 3.39 -17.24 6.42
CA VAL A 71 3.16 -16.18 7.41
C VAL A 71 3.03 -14.86 6.66
N GLY A 72 1.88 -14.23 6.80
CA GLY A 72 1.66 -12.84 6.39
C GLY A 72 1.77 -11.92 7.61
N LEU A 73 2.24 -10.70 7.37
CA LEU A 73 2.26 -9.63 8.35
C LEU A 73 1.53 -8.43 7.77
N ALA A 74 0.59 -7.85 8.51
CA ALA A 74 -0.06 -6.59 8.16
C ALA A 74 -0.03 -5.63 9.34
N GLY A 75 0.07 -4.33 9.06
CA GLY A 75 0.17 -3.32 10.09
C GLY A 75 -0.34 -1.95 9.70
N HIS A 76 -0.40 -1.08 10.69
CA HIS A 76 -0.65 0.35 10.55
C HIS A 76 0.41 1.12 11.33
N LEU A 77 1.07 2.05 10.65
CA LEU A 77 2.17 2.85 11.16
C LEU A 77 1.79 4.33 11.13
N VAL A 78 2.10 5.02 12.21
CA VAL A 78 1.83 6.45 12.39
C VAL A 78 3.10 7.15 12.88
N PRO A 79 3.45 8.33 12.37
CA PRO A 79 4.46 9.17 12.99
C PRO A 79 4.04 9.51 14.42
N SER A 80 4.97 9.40 15.37
CA SER A 80 4.68 9.66 16.77
C SER A 80 5.90 10.18 17.53
N GLN A 81 5.68 10.53 18.79
CA GLN A 81 6.70 11.00 19.71
C GLN A 81 6.34 10.59 21.14
N ASP A 82 7.34 10.48 22.02
CA ASP A 82 7.08 10.29 23.44
C ASP A 82 6.76 11.61 24.16
N ALA A 83 6.48 11.53 25.46
CA ALA A 83 6.22 12.67 26.34
C ALA A 83 7.36 13.70 26.38
N SER A 84 8.58 13.32 26.00
CA SER A 84 9.75 14.21 25.91
C SER A 84 9.96 14.83 24.52
N GLY A 85 9.11 14.48 23.54
CA GLY A 85 9.19 14.96 22.16
C GLY A 85 10.18 14.21 21.27
N ARG A 86 10.72 13.06 21.72
CA ARG A 86 11.61 12.24 20.89
C ARG A 86 10.77 11.48 19.86
N ARG A 87 11.03 11.74 18.57
CA ARG A 87 10.32 11.15 17.43
C ARG A 87 10.66 9.67 17.27
N TYR A 88 9.64 8.84 17.18
CA TYR A 88 9.72 7.45 16.75
C TYR A 88 8.31 6.99 16.37
N PRO A 89 8.13 6.23 15.28
CA PRO A 89 6.80 5.82 14.85
C PRO A 89 6.13 4.91 15.88
N PHE A 90 4.80 4.95 15.93
CA PHE A 90 4.01 3.92 16.60
C PHE A 90 3.46 2.96 15.55
N VAL A 91 3.48 1.67 15.84
CA VAL A 91 2.96 0.62 14.96
C VAL A 91 2.01 -0.29 15.72
N THR A 92 0.88 -0.60 15.09
CA THR A 92 0.01 -1.74 15.44
C THR A 92 0.09 -2.74 14.28
N ALA A 93 0.29 -4.01 14.58
CA ALA A 93 0.49 -5.05 13.58
C ALA A 93 -0.14 -6.37 13.98
N GLY A 94 -0.31 -7.24 13.00
CA GLY A 94 -0.80 -8.60 13.21
C GLY A 94 -0.14 -9.57 12.23
N SER A 95 0.34 -10.70 12.74
CA SER A 95 0.75 -11.83 11.90
C SER A 95 -0.35 -12.88 11.81
N PHE A 96 -0.47 -13.52 10.65
CA PHE A 96 -1.51 -14.51 10.36
C PHE A 96 -0.99 -15.58 9.41
N GLU A 97 -1.62 -16.75 9.45
CA GLU A 97 -1.30 -17.83 8.53
C GLU A 97 -1.95 -17.63 7.16
N VAL A 98 -1.23 -18.03 6.11
CA VAL A 98 -1.67 -18.00 4.73
C VAL A 98 -1.47 -19.39 4.13
N ALA A 99 -2.58 -20.08 3.83
CA ALA A 99 -2.54 -21.45 3.32
C ALA A 99 -1.88 -21.54 1.93
N ASN A 100 -2.27 -20.63 1.03
CA ASN A 100 -1.80 -20.56 -0.36
C ASN A 100 -1.20 -19.16 -0.64
N PRO A 101 0.09 -18.93 -0.33
CA PRO A 101 0.68 -17.59 -0.37
C PRO A 101 0.67 -16.95 -1.76
N ASN A 102 0.99 -17.72 -2.80
CA ASN A 102 0.96 -17.24 -4.19
C ASN A 102 -0.42 -16.74 -4.63
N ASP A 103 -1.48 -17.48 -4.30
CA ASP A 103 -2.85 -17.09 -4.65
C ASP A 103 -3.34 -15.92 -3.78
N PHE A 104 -2.84 -15.82 -2.54
CA PHE A 104 -3.23 -14.80 -1.60
C PHE A 104 -2.69 -13.41 -1.95
N ILE A 105 -1.43 -13.31 -2.41
CA ILE A 105 -0.75 -12.01 -2.64
C ILE A 105 -1.61 -11.05 -3.46
N GLY A 106 -2.09 -11.51 -4.62
CA GLY A 106 -2.90 -10.70 -5.54
C GLY A 106 -4.27 -10.29 -4.97
N LEU A 107 -4.78 -11.04 -3.99
CA LEU A 107 -6.11 -10.86 -3.40
C LEU A 107 -6.05 -10.21 -2.01
N SER A 108 -4.84 -10.06 -1.46
CA SER A 108 -4.60 -9.70 -0.06
C SER A 108 -5.27 -8.41 0.40
N PRO A 109 -5.50 -7.36 -0.43
CA PRO A 109 -6.20 -6.17 0.05
C PRO A 109 -7.63 -6.44 0.54
N LEU A 110 -8.33 -7.41 -0.04
CA LEU A 110 -9.74 -7.71 0.26
C LEU A 110 -9.97 -8.10 1.73
N PRO A 111 -9.27 -9.11 2.29
CA PRO A 111 -9.41 -9.45 3.70
C PRO A 111 -8.67 -8.50 4.63
N LEU A 112 -7.59 -7.85 4.15
CA LEU A 112 -6.76 -6.98 4.96
C LEU A 112 -7.39 -5.61 5.23
N ALA A 113 -8.30 -5.13 4.38
CA ALA A 113 -9.00 -3.86 4.57
C ALA A 113 -9.58 -3.72 5.98
N ARG A 114 -10.32 -4.74 6.46
CA ARG A 114 -10.91 -4.74 7.80
C ARG A 114 -9.87 -4.80 8.92
N LEU A 115 -8.80 -5.57 8.73
CA LEU A 115 -7.71 -5.65 9.69
C LEU A 115 -7.01 -4.30 9.80
N TRP A 116 -6.71 -3.65 8.68
CA TRP A 116 -6.10 -2.32 8.63
C TRP A 116 -6.97 -1.25 9.28
N THR A 117 -8.28 -1.22 9.02
CA THR A 117 -9.20 -0.31 9.72
C THR A 117 -9.11 -0.49 11.23
N ARG A 118 -9.16 -1.74 11.70
CA ARG A 118 -9.04 -2.06 13.13
C ARG A 118 -7.72 -1.56 13.72
N LEU A 119 -6.59 -1.90 13.07
CA LEU A 119 -5.26 -1.52 13.52
C LEU A 119 -5.09 0.00 13.58
N ALA A 120 -5.65 0.73 12.61
CA ALA A 120 -5.69 2.19 12.61
C ALA A 120 -6.53 2.77 13.75
N THR A 121 -7.71 2.20 14.03
CA THR A 121 -8.53 2.61 15.18
C THR A 121 -7.77 2.41 16.49
N SER A 122 -7.10 1.27 16.68
CA SER A 122 -6.29 0.99 17.87
C SER A 122 -5.11 1.96 18.00
N ALA A 123 -4.43 2.26 16.89
CA ALA A 123 -3.31 3.20 16.88
C ALA A 123 -3.74 4.62 17.21
N ARG A 124 -4.87 5.07 16.64
CA ARG A 124 -5.46 6.37 16.94
C ARG A 124 -5.81 6.51 18.42
N LEU A 125 -6.52 5.52 18.96
CA LEU A 125 -6.89 5.50 20.37
C LEU A 125 -5.67 5.59 21.28
N ALA A 126 -4.60 4.83 20.97
CA ALA A 126 -3.36 4.86 21.73
C ALA A 126 -2.63 6.22 21.66
N GLN A 127 -2.65 6.89 20.51
CA GLN A 127 -2.02 8.20 20.33
C GLN A 127 -2.75 9.33 21.05
N THR A 128 -4.08 9.26 21.13
CA THR A 128 -4.91 10.33 21.74
C THR A 128 -5.21 10.09 23.22
N ALA A 129 -5.01 8.87 23.72
CA ALA A 129 -5.29 8.52 25.11
C ALA A 129 -4.37 9.25 26.09
N ALA A 130 -4.93 9.73 27.20
CA ALA A 130 -4.16 10.34 28.27
C ALA A 130 -3.33 9.28 29.02
N ASP A 131 -3.86 8.07 29.16
CA ASP A 131 -3.14 6.89 29.66
C ASP A 131 -3.30 5.68 28.71
N LEU A 132 -2.22 4.93 28.50
CA LEU A 132 -2.21 3.73 27.65
C LEU A 132 -3.28 2.69 28.03
N SER A 133 -3.67 2.62 29.31
CA SER A 133 -4.71 1.70 29.80
C SER A 133 -6.06 1.88 29.09
N GLU A 134 -6.37 3.08 28.58
CA GLU A 134 -7.57 3.35 27.78
C GLU A 134 -7.55 2.64 26.42
N ALA A 135 -6.37 2.50 25.81
CA ALA A 135 -6.19 1.84 24.53
C ALA A 135 -5.88 0.33 24.65
N GLN A 136 -5.46 -0.12 25.85
CA GLN A 136 -5.03 -1.48 26.11
C GLN A 136 -6.04 -2.55 25.64
N PRO A 137 -7.37 -2.44 25.90
CA PRO A 137 -8.33 -3.46 25.48
C PRO A 137 -8.38 -3.66 23.95
N GLN A 138 -8.17 -2.59 23.17
CA GLN A 138 -8.13 -2.68 21.71
C GLN A 138 -6.80 -3.23 21.21
N LEU A 139 -5.69 -2.85 21.85
CA LEU A 139 -4.33 -3.25 21.49
C LEU A 139 -4.02 -4.72 21.82
N THR A 140 -4.67 -5.31 22.82
CA THR A 140 -4.43 -6.69 23.27
C THR A 140 -5.64 -7.61 23.09
N ALA A 141 -6.53 -7.30 22.13
CA ALA A 141 -7.68 -8.14 21.88
C ALA A 141 -7.27 -9.55 21.44
N ASP A 142 -7.80 -10.58 22.10
CA ASP A 142 -7.44 -11.98 21.86
C ASP A 142 -8.19 -12.64 20.69
N HIS A 143 -9.25 -12.01 20.18
CA HIS A 143 -10.14 -12.57 19.15
C HIS A 143 -10.17 -11.69 17.90
N VAL A 144 -9.03 -11.57 17.23
CA VAL A 144 -8.94 -10.95 15.90
C VAL A 144 -8.69 -12.03 14.87
N GLU A 145 -9.48 -12.03 13.81
CA GLU A 145 -9.39 -13.02 12.75
C GLU A 145 -9.52 -12.34 11.39
N ILE A 146 -8.87 -12.93 10.39
CA ILE A 146 -9.12 -12.65 8.98
C ILE A 146 -9.75 -13.87 8.31
N ARG A 147 -10.39 -13.65 7.16
CA ARG A 147 -11.01 -14.72 6.36
C ARG A 147 -10.39 -14.79 4.97
N PRO A 148 -9.18 -15.38 4.83
CA PRO A 148 -8.46 -15.45 3.57
C PRO A 148 -8.95 -16.62 2.69
N ASP A 149 -10.26 -16.71 2.45
CA ASP A 149 -10.84 -17.77 1.61
C ASP A 149 -10.63 -17.44 0.13
N ILE A 150 -9.65 -18.11 -0.50
CA ILE A 150 -9.19 -17.81 -1.87
C ILE A 150 -10.35 -17.82 -2.86
N ALA A 151 -11.25 -18.81 -2.78
CA ALA A 151 -12.37 -18.92 -3.72
C ALA A 151 -13.35 -17.75 -3.59
N VAL A 152 -13.66 -17.35 -2.35
CA VAL A 152 -14.53 -16.19 -2.08
C VAL A 152 -13.88 -14.89 -2.55
N MET A 153 -12.60 -14.69 -2.26
CA MET A 153 -11.86 -13.50 -2.68
C MET A 153 -11.72 -13.41 -4.20
N GLN A 154 -11.45 -14.54 -4.88
CA GLN A 154 -11.43 -14.61 -6.33
C GLN A 154 -12.81 -14.30 -6.93
N ALA A 155 -13.89 -14.79 -6.33
CA ALA A 155 -15.25 -14.48 -6.76
C ALA A 155 -15.57 -12.99 -6.59
N ALA A 156 -15.16 -12.39 -5.47
CA ALA A 156 -15.33 -10.96 -5.21
C ALA A 156 -14.58 -10.10 -6.25
N LEU A 157 -13.28 -10.35 -6.46
CA LEU A 157 -12.50 -9.65 -7.46
C LEU A 157 -13.07 -9.86 -8.87
N LYS A 158 -13.42 -11.09 -9.22
CA LYS A 158 -14.04 -11.40 -10.52
C LYS A 158 -15.35 -10.64 -10.70
N GLY A 159 -16.18 -10.55 -9.66
CA GLY A 159 -17.42 -9.77 -9.67
C GLY A 159 -17.13 -8.29 -9.94
N TYR A 160 -16.16 -7.70 -9.23
CA TYR A 160 -15.75 -6.31 -9.48
C TYR A 160 -15.30 -6.11 -10.94
N LEU A 161 -14.42 -6.98 -11.46
CA LEU A 161 -13.88 -6.87 -12.82
C LEU A 161 -14.93 -7.09 -13.93
N GLN A 162 -16.02 -7.80 -13.63
CA GLN A 162 -17.11 -8.03 -14.58
C GLN A 162 -18.08 -6.85 -14.67
N HIS A 163 -18.31 -6.14 -13.57
CA HIS A 163 -19.30 -5.08 -13.48
C HIS A 163 -18.70 -3.67 -13.64
N HIS A 164 -17.38 -3.56 -13.76
CA HIS A 164 -16.69 -2.30 -14.01
C HIS A 164 -15.92 -2.35 -15.32
N THR A 165 -15.86 -1.19 -15.97
CA THR A 165 -15.19 -0.95 -17.23
C THR A 165 -13.90 -0.15 -17.04
N VAL A 166 -13.11 -0.02 -18.09
CA VAL A 166 -11.94 0.87 -18.13
C VAL A 166 -12.34 2.30 -17.77
N GLY A 167 -13.44 2.81 -18.33
CA GLY A 167 -13.96 4.14 -18.06
C GLY A 167 -14.45 4.32 -16.62
N ASP A 168 -15.05 3.30 -16.02
CA ASP A 168 -15.45 3.34 -14.59
C ASP A 168 -14.23 3.47 -13.68
N LEU A 169 -13.16 2.70 -13.94
CA LEU A 169 -11.94 2.77 -13.15
C LEU A 169 -11.22 4.12 -13.33
N ASP A 170 -11.18 4.65 -14.55
CA ASP A 170 -10.70 6.01 -14.80
C ASP A 170 -11.47 7.04 -13.97
N ALA A 171 -12.82 6.96 -13.95
CA ALA A 171 -13.66 7.86 -13.16
C ALA A 171 -13.47 7.68 -11.64
N GLN A 172 -13.35 6.45 -11.16
CA GLN A 172 -13.12 6.12 -9.74
C GLN A 172 -11.78 6.70 -9.24
N ILE A 173 -10.74 6.66 -10.08
CA ILE A 173 -9.42 7.20 -9.76
C ILE A 173 -9.38 8.73 -9.94
N ALA A 174 -10.02 9.27 -10.97
CA ALA A 174 -10.07 10.70 -11.24
C ALA A 174 -10.90 11.50 -10.21
N GLY A 175 -11.69 10.80 -9.38
CA GLY A 175 -12.42 11.38 -8.26
C GLY A 175 -11.54 12.32 -7.45
N THR A 176 -12.02 13.55 -7.24
CA THR A 176 -11.35 14.54 -6.41
C THR A 176 -11.78 14.36 -4.96
N TRP A 177 -10.82 14.48 -4.05
CA TRP A 177 -11.05 14.39 -2.61
C TRP A 177 -11.95 15.54 -2.15
N PHE A 178 -13.24 15.28 -1.89
CA PHE A 178 -14.17 16.28 -1.35
C PHE A 178 -14.73 15.95 0.04
N ASP A 179 -14.31 14.83 0.65
CA ASP A 179 -14.80 14.46 1.98
C ASP A 179 -13.94 15.10 3.08
N GLU A 180 -14.48 16.17 3.69
CA GLU A 180 -13.87 16.85 4.84
C GLU A 180 -13.84 15.95 6.08
N GLU A 181 -14.81 15.04 6.29
CA GLU A 181 -14.83 14.15 7.48
C GLU A 181 -13.72 13.08 7.45
N GLU A 182 -13.44 12.47 6.29
CA GLU A 182 -12.33 11.50 6.16
C GLU A 182 -10.97 12.23 6.20
N ALA A 183 -10.90 13.46 5.65
CA ALA A 183 -9.75 14.35 5.80
C ALA A 183 -9.56 14.79 7.26
N GLU A 184 -10.63 15.07 8.01
CA GLU A 184 -10.61 15.43 9.42
C GLU A 184 -10.13 14.23 10.25
N GLY A 185 -10.66 13.03 9.98
CA GLY A 185 -10.18 11.79 10.59
C GLY A 185 -8.69 11.54 10.31
N PHE A 186 -8.21 11.88 9.11
CA PHE A 186 -6.80 11.77 8.76
C PHE A 186 -5.92 12.88 9.35
N ARG A 187 -6.38 14.14 9.35
CA ARG A 187 -5.76 15.32 9.99
C ARG A 187 -5.74 15.18 11.51
N ALA A 188 -6.74 14.55 12.11
CA ALA A 188 -6.84 14.28 13.55
C ALA A 188 -5.94 13.12 13.99
N SER A 189 -5.42 12.30 13.06
CA SER A 189 -4.32 11.36 13.33
C SER A 189 -2.94 12.02 13.33
N ARG A 190 -2.86 13.32 13.05
CA ARG A 190 -1.63 14.11 13.09
C ARG A 190 -1.36 14.53 14.54
N PRO A 191 -0.14 14.40 15.07
CA PRO A 191 0.17 14.88 16.41
C PRO A 191 -0.09 16.39 16.50
N ALA A 192 -0.73 16.83 17.59
CA ALA A 192 -1.14 18.23 17.82
C ALA A 192 0.01 19.26 17.78
N SER A 193 1.26 18.79 17.73
CA SER A 193 2.49 19.60 17.71
C SER A 193 2.90 20.12 16.33
N VAL A 194 2.23 19.75 15.22
CA VAL A 194 2.60 20.16 13.85
C VAL A 194 1.78 21.39 13.40
N PRO A 195 2.40 22.54 13.04
CA PRO A 195 1.69 23.73 12.59
C PRO A 195 0.76 23.49 11.38
N SER A 196 -0.37 24.19 11.37
CA SER A 196 -1.50 24.06 10.42
C SER A 196 -1.22 24.58 9.00
N SER A 197 0.03 24.70 8.55
CA SER A 197 0.37 25.22 7.23
C SER A 197 0.21 24.19 6.12
N ILE A 198 -1.01 23.67 5.95
CA ILE A 198 -1.52 23.16 4.67
C ILE A 198 -2.47 24.25 4.15
N PRO A 199 -2.42 24.65 2.87
CA PRO A 199 -3.40 25.56 2.31
C PRO A 199 -4.82 25.05 2.58
N SER A 200 -5.73 25.93 2.99
CA SER A 200 -7.15 25.62 3.26
C SER A 200 -7.90 25.05 2.05
N SER A 201 -7.28 25.09 0.88
CA SER A 201 -7.67 24.35 -0.31
C SER A 201 -6.42 23.71 -0.92
N LEU A 202 -6.33 22.38 -0.89
CA LEU A 202 -5.53 21.68 -1.88
C LEU A 202 -6.25 21.92 -3.22
N PRO A 203 -5.57 22.38 -4.29
CA PRO A 203 -6.22 22.49 -5.58
C PRO A 203 -6.83 21.11 -5.93
N PRO A 204 -8.00 21.05 -6.59
CA PRO A 204 -8.57 19.80 -7.05
C PRO A 204 -7.66 19.24 -8.15
N GLN A 205 -6.58 18.60 -7.73
CA GLN A 205 -5.78 17.77 -8.59
C GLN A 205 -6.20 16.36 -8.18
N GLY A 206 -7.20 15.84 -8.89
CA GLY A 206 -7.23 14.42 -9.18
C GLY A 206 -5.88 14.01 -9.78
N TRP A 207 -5.71 12.73 -10.07
CA TRP A 207 -4.56 12.29 -10.86
C TRP A 207 -4.61 12.89 -12.27
N ASN A 208 -4.25 14.16 -12.42
CA ASN A 208 -4.36 14.92 -13.65
C ASN A 208 -3.48 14.22 -14.70
N GLY A 209 -4.14 13.54 -15.63
CA GLY A 209 -3.50 12.82 -16.72
C GLY A 209 -3.42 11.30 -16.56
N PHE A 210 -3.76 10.71 -15.41
CA PHE A 210 -3.84 9.25 -15.32
C PHE A 210 -4.88 8.71 -16.30
N SER A 211 -4.54 7.59 -16.92
CA SER A 211 -5.47 6.78 -17.69
C SER A 211 -5.16 5.32 -17.42
N VAL A 212 -6.19 4.53 -17.16
CA VAL A 212 -6.10 3.08 -16.98
C VAL A 212 -5.37 2.42 -18.15
N ARG A 213 -5.59 2.89 -19.39
CA ARG A 213 -4.87 2.42 -20.58
C ARG A 213 -3.35 2.53 -20.39
N ARG A 214 -2.87 3.73 -20.06
CA ARG A 214 -1.43 3.99 -19.92
C ARG A 214 -0.87 3.35 -18.67
N GLY A 215 -1.61 3.35 -17.56
CA GLY A 215 -1.21 2.68 -16.32
C GLY A 215 -1.00 1.17 -16.52
N LEU A 216 -1.92 0.49 -17.21
CA LEU A 216 -1.78 -0.94 -17.53
C LEU A 216 -0.57 -1.20 -18.43
N LEU A 217 -0.42 -0.45 -19.52
CA LEU A 217 0.72 -0.62 -20.42
C LEU A 217 2.05 -0.34 -19.73
N ALA A 218 2.13 0.75 -18.94
CA ALA A 218 3.31 1.10 -18.15
C ALA A 218 3.69 -0.01 -17.18
N LEU A 219 2.70 -0.55 -16.45
CA LEU A 219 2.90 -1.64 -15.50
C LEU A 219 3.48 -2.89 -16.20
N GLY A 220 2.88 -3.29 -17.31
CA GLY A 220 3.35 -4.45 -18.08
C GLY A 220 4.76 -4.25 -18.64
N LEU A 221 5.05 -3.09 -19.23
CA LEU A 221 6.36 -2.76 -19.78
C LEU A 221 7.47 -2.75 -18.71
N LEU A 222 7.16 -2.24 -17.51
CA LEU A 222 8.11 -2.20 -16.39
C LEU A 222 8.37 -3.58 -15.78
N LEU A 223 7.35 -4.45 -15.75
CA LEU A 223 7.46 -5.78 -15.16
C LEU A 223 7.87 -6.87 -16.15
N GLN A 224 7.83 -6.61 -17.46
CA GLN A 224 8.23 -7.57 -18.49
C GLN A 224 9.64 -8.19 -18.25
N PRO A 225 10.67 -7.42 -17.84
CA PRO A 225 11.99 -8.00 -17.56
C PRO A 225 11.97 -9.07 -16.45
N VAL A 226 11.02 -8.97 -15.50
CA VAL A 226 10.90 -9.90 -14.36
C VAL A 226 10.58 -11.32 -14.81
N VAL A 227 9.84 -11.48 -15.91
CA VAL A 227 9.47 -12.80 -16.44
C VAL A 227 10.71 -13.62 -16.81
N ALA A 228 11.73 -12.96 -17.39
CA ALA A 228 12.96 -13.60 -17.85
C ALA A 228 14.11 -13.53 -16.81
N GLN A 229 14.21 -12.41 -16.09
CA GLN A 229 15.38 -12.07 -15.26
C GLN A 229 15.13 -12.20 -13.75
N GLY A 230 13.89 -12.44 -13.34
CA GLY A 230 13.49 -12.55 -11.94
C GLY A 230 13.48 -11.22 -11.19
N THR A 231 13.38 -11.31 -9.86
CA THR A 231 13.14 -10.17 -8.97
C THR A 231 14.42 -9.54 -8.42
N GLY A 232 15.59 -10.10 -8.68
CA GLY A 232 16.87 -9.63 -8.13
C GLY A 232 17.20 -8.17 -8.48
N GLN A 233 16.74 -7.70 -9.65
CA GLN A 233 16.93 -6.30 -10.10
C GLN A 233 15.75 -5.37 -9.76
N LEU A 234 14.65 -5.89 -9.18
CA LEU A 234 13.54 -5.07 -8.70
C LEU A 234 13.92 -4.38 -7.38
N ALA A 235 14.74 -3.34 -7.50
CA ALA A 235 15.12 -2.49 -6.38
C ALA A 235 14.05 -1.43 -6.06
N LYS A 236 13.26 -1.06 -7.06
CA LYS A 236 12.32 0.06 -7.01
C LYS A 236 10.91 -0.39 -6.65
N CYS A 237 10.20 0.45 -5.92
CA CYS A 237 8.78 0.32 -5.68
C CYS A 237 7.97 0.87 -6.86
N LEU A 238 6.74 0.38 -7.02
CA LEU A 238 5.74 0.93 -7.95
C LEU A 238 4.65 1.63 -7.14
N ALA A 239 4.33 2.88 -7.44
CA ALA A 239 3.13 3.56 -6.91
C ALA A 239 2.00 3.47 -7.94
N LEU A 240 0.84 3.00 -7.53
CA LEU A 240 -0.36 2.88 -8.36
C LEU A 240 -1.53 3.61 -7.68
N PRO A 241 -2.39 4.27 -8.46
CA PRO A 241 -3.46 5.07 -7.89
C PRO A 241 -4.56 4.18 -7.30
N LEU A 242 -5.16 4.67 -6.21
CA LEU A 242 -6.35 4.11 -5.62
C LEU A 242 -7.47 5.15 -5.64
N PRO A 243 -8.75 4.72 -5.64
CA PRO A 243 -9.87 5.63 -5.59
C PRO A 243 -9.92 6.40 -4.27
N VAL A 244 -10.45 7.61 -4.33
CA VAL A 244 -10.81 8.41 -3.15
C VAL A 244 -11.83 7.67 -2.30
N ASP A 245 -12.83 7.01 -2.91
CA ASP A 245 -13.80 6.21 -2.17
C ASP A 245 -13.14 5.03 -1.46
N ALA A 246 -13.12 5.09 -0.12
CA ALA A 246 -12.58 4.05 0.75
C ALA A 246 -13.20 2.66 0.53
N GLY A 247 -14.48 2.61 0.12
CA GLY A 247 -15.22 1.39 -0.14
C GLY A 247 -14.74 0.62 -1.37
N LEU A 248 -14.00 1.27 -2.28
CA LEU A 248 -13.48 0.67 -3.51
C LEU A 248 -11.95 0.43 -3.47
N ARG A 249 -11.25 0.94 -2.45
CA ARG A 249 -9.78 0.87 -2.38
C ARG A 249 -9.27 -0.57 -2.35
N ALA A 250 -9.99 -1.48 -1.70
CA ALA A 250 -9.56 -2.87 -1.58
C ALA A 250 -9.64 -3.61 -2.92
N GLU A 251 -10.72 -3.41 -3.67
CA GLU A 251 -10.98 -4.01 -4.97
C GLU A 251 -10.00 -3.48 -6.02
N VAL A 252 -9.79 -2.16 -6.07
CA VAL A 252 -8.84 -1.55 -7.01
C VAL A 252 -7.40 -1.94 -6.67
N ALA A 253 -7.03 -1.96 -5.39
CA ALA A 253 -5.71 -2.46 -4.99
C ALA A 253 -5.54 -3.94 -5.34
N ALA A 254 -6.56 -4.77 -5.11
CA ALA A 254 -6.53 -6.19 -5.49
C ALA A 254 -6.43 -6.36 -7.01
N PHE A 255 -7.09 -5.53 -7.82
CA PHE A 255 -6.90 -5.52 -9.27
C PHE A 255 -5.43 -5.29 -9.65
N TRP A 256 -4.80 -4.24 -9.11
CA TRP A 256 -3.40 -3.94 -9.37
C TRP A 256 -2.46 -5.05 -8.89
N LEU A 257 -2.61 -5.51 -7.64
CA LEU A 257 -1.80 -6.57 -7.07
C LEU A 257 -2.00 -7.89 -7.80
N HIS A 258 -3.21 -8.19 -8.26
CA HIS A 258 -3.50 -9.40 -9.04
C HIS A 258 -2.72 -9.42 -10.35
N LEU A 259 -2.58 -8.28 -11.04
CA LEU A 259 -1.75 -8.16 -12.25
C LEU A 259 -0.27 -8.34 -11.91
N VAL A 260 0.23 -7.64 -10.88
CA VAL A 260 1.64 -7.72 -10.45
C VAL A 260 2.02 -9.13 -10.01
N ALA A 261 1.15 -9.79 -9.25
CA ALA A 261 1.38 -11.13 -8.71
C ALA A 261 1.66 -12.15 -9.83
N ARG A 262 1.07 -11.98 -11.02
CA ARG A 262 1.32 -12.89 -12.16
C ARG A 262 2.77 -12.85 -12.65
N PHE A 263 3.40 -11.68 -12.68
CA PHE A 263 4.81 -11.55 -13.09
C PHE A 263 5.77 -12.20 -12.10
N VAL A 264 5.42 -12.18 -10.81
CA VAL A 264 6.29 -12.66 -9.74
C VAL A 264 5.98 -14.07 -9.24
N ALA A 265 4.91 -14.71 -9.73
CA ALA A 265 4.39 -15.98 -9.22
C ALA A 265 5.40 -17.15 -9.24
N ARG A 266 6.38 -17.13 -10.17
CA ARG A 266 7.41 -18.17 -10.28
C ARG A 266 8.63 -17.91 -9.39
N TRP A 267 8.75 -16.71 -8.84
CA TRP A 267 9.92 -16.25 -8.12
C TRP A 267 9.72 -16.32 -6.61
N ASP A 268 10.81 -16.51 -5.89
CA ASP A 268 10.84 -16.33 -4.44
C ASP A 268 10.91 -14.83 -4.17
N VAL A 269 9.80 -14.25 -3.76
CA VAL A 269 9.69 -12.80 -3.55
C VAL A 269 8.91 -12.54 -2.29
N GLU A 270 9.34 -11.52 -1.56
CA GLU A 270 8.57 -10.94 -0.47
C GLU A 270 8.07 -9.58 -0.94
N LEU A 271 6.76 -9.46 -1.14
CA LEU A 271 6.15 -8.19 -1.49
C LEU A 271 5.90 -7.36 -0.24
N ALA A 272 6.22 -6.08 -0.33
CA ALA A 272 5.74 -5.07 0.59
C ALA A 272 4.63 -4.28 -0.09
N VAL A 273 3.49 -4.18 0.56
CA VAL A 273 2.32 -3.45 0.08
C VAL A 273 2.08 -2.33 1.06
N PHE A 274 2.07 -1.08 0.61
CA PHE A 274 1.78 0.08 1.45
C PHE A 274 0.56 0.83 0.89
N PHE A 275 -0.38 1.22 1.74
CA PHE A 275 -1.43 2.17 1.38
C PHE A 275 -1.10 3.49 2.04
N VAL A 276 -0.98 4.52 1.22
CA VAL A 276 -0.60 5.87 1.65
C VAL A 276 -1.44 6.93 0.98
N LEU A 277 -1.58 8.06 1.67
CA LEU A 277 -2.11 9.29 1.10
C LEU A 277 -0.92 10.19 0.75
N ARG A 278 -0.73 10.51 -0.53
CA ARG A 278 0.24 11.54 -0.94
C ARG A 278 -0.49 12.70 -1.57
N GLN A 279 -0.25 13.90 -1.04
CA GLN A 279 -0.92 15.13 -1.50
C GLN A 279 -2.46 14.99 -1.54
N GLY A 280 -3.05 14.21 -0.62
CA GLY A 280 -4.49 13.94 -0.56
C GLY A 280 -4.98 12.82 -1.48
N GLN A 281 -4.11 12.20 -2.28
CA GLN A 281 -4.47 11.12 -3.20
C GLN A 281 -4.07 9.74 -2.66
N PRO A 282 -5.02 8.79 -2.56
CA PRO A 282 -4.73 7.41 -2.16
C PRO A 282 -3.87 6.67 -3.19
N GLN A 283 -2.88 5.94 -2.71
CA GLN A 283 -1.98 5.11 -3.52
C GLN A 283 -1.73 3.77 -2.85
N VAL A 284 -1.54 2.74 -3.68
CA VAL A 284 -0.85 1.52 -3.27
C VAL A 284 0.59 1.58 -3.77
N VAL A 285 1.55 1.40 -2.87
CA VAL A 285 2.97 1.27 -3.20
C VAL A 285 3.39 -0.18 -3.02
N ILE A 286 3.95 -0.78 -4.06
CA ILE A 286 4.38 -2.18 -4.09
C ILE A 286 5.89 -2.23 -4.17
N GLY A 287 6.53 -2.78 -3.14
CA GLY A 287 7.95 -3.12 -3.11
C GLY A 287 8.17 -4.63 -3.25
N PHE A 288 9.35 -5.01 -3.72
CA PHE A 288 9.70 -6.41 -4.04
C PHE A 288 10.78 -6.99 -3.11
N LYS A 289 11.13 -6.28 -2.03
CA LYS A 289 12.18 -6.65 -1.07
C LYS A 289 11.67 -6.67 0.38
N GLY A 290 10.42 -7.09 0.57
CA GLY A 290 9.82 -7.28 1.88
C GLY A 290 9.96 -6.08 2.82
N ALA A 291 10.28 -6.36 4.09
CA ALA A 291 10.47 -5.37 5.14
C ALA A 291 11.76 -4.52 4.99
N SER A 292 11.94 -3.89 3.83
CA SER A 292 13.06 -3.01 3.53
C SER A 292 12.86 -1.62 4.15
N ALA A 293 13.83 -1.18 4.95
CA ALA A 293 13.86 0.16 5.54
C ALA A 293 13.98 1.27 4.48
N ALA A 294 14.74 1.02 3.41
CA ALA A 294 14.88 1.98 2.31
C ALA A 294 13.54 2.22 1.60
N MET A 295 12.75 1.16 1.39
CA MET A 295 11.42 1.28 0.80
C MET A 295 10.48 2.07 1.71
N LEU A 296 10.47 1.79 3.03
CA LEU A 296 9.65 2.56 3.96
C LEU A 296 10.07 4.04 3.99
N ARG A 297 11.37 4.36 3.93
CA ARG A 297 11.84 5.75 3.83
C ARG A 297 11.28 6.45 2.60
N SER A 298 11.26 5.81 1.42
CA SER A 298 10.62 6.38 0.22
C SER A 298 9.09 6.50 0.33
N VAL A 299 8.47 5.68 1.17
CA VAL A 299 7.04 5.77 1.48
C VAL A 299 6.76 6.98 2.38
N ILE A 300 7.54 7.15 3.46
CA ILE A 300 7.42 8.24 4.43
C ILE A 300 7.79 9.59 3.80
N ASP A 301 8.92 9.66 3.09
CA ASP A 301 9.41 10.86 2.42
C ASP A 301 9.54 10.65 0.91
N PRO A 302 8.52 11.02 0.11
CA PRO A 302 8.60 10.94 -1.35
C PRO A 302 9.66 11.86 -1.95
N SER A 303 10.09 12.94 -1.28
CA SER A 303 11.08 13.86 -1.84
C SER A 303 12.46 13.20 -1.98
N VAL A 304 12.78 12.29 -1.06
CA VAL A 304 13.97 11.41 -1.14
C VAL A 304 13.85 10.46 -2.34
N ALA A 305 12.64 9.99 -2.66
CA ALA A 305 12.42 9.09 -3.79
C ALA A 305 12.65 9.76 -5.16
N VAL A 306 12.38 11.06 -5.29
CA VAL A 306 12.62 11.85 -6.52
C VAL A 306 14.10 11.93 -6.86
N GLY A 307 14.98 12.01 -5.85
CA GLY A 307 16.45 12.00 -6.03
C GLY A 307 17.05 10.61 -6.21
N ASN A 308 16.52 9.60 -5.50
CA ASN A 308 17.12 8.27 -5.43
C ASN A 308 16.53 7.25 -6.43
N LYS A 309 15.43 7.61 -7.13
CA LYS A 309 14.72 6.77 -8.12
C LYS A 309 14.18 5.45 -7.54
N ASP A 310 14.02 5.34 -6.23
CA ASP A 310 13.56 4.12 -5.54
C ASP A 310 12.03 3.89 -5.65
N LEU A 311 11.30 4.88 -6.17
CA LEU A 311 9.87 4.79 -6.44
C LEU A 311 9.60 5.17 -7.90
N ILE A 312 8.87 4.32 -8.62
CA ILE A 312 8.33 4.62 -9.94
C ILE A 312 6.86 4.97 -9.77
N ASP A 313 6.50 6.21 -10.08
CA ASP A 313 5.13 6.68 -9.98
C ASP A 313 4.35 6.38 -11.27
N LEU A 314 3.34 5.52 -11.17
CA LEU A 314 2.40 5.19 -12.25
C LEU A 314 1.05 5.89 -12.11
N CYS A 315 0.93 6.80 -11.16
CA CYS A 315 -0.28 7.56 -10.93
C CYS A 315 -0.34 8.85 -11.76
N GLY A 316 0.77 9.24 -12.39
CA GLY A 316 0.84 10.34 -13.36
C GLY A 316 0.39 9.92 -14.77
N ASP A 317 0.66 10.79 -15.76
CA ASP A 317 0.17 10.63 -17.12
C ASP A 317 0.76 9.47 -17.93
N CYS A 318 1.87 8.89 -17.44
CA CYS A 318 2.65 7.84 -18.08
C CYS A 318 2.87 8.07 -19.59
N ALA A 319 3.07 9.31 -20.03
CA ALA A 319 3.13 9.66 -21.46
C ALA A 319 4.26 8.94 -22.22
N TRP A 320 5.32 8.55 -21.52
CA TRP A 320 6.44 7.77 -22.05
C TRP A 320 6.02 6.44 -22.69
N VAL A 321 4.86 5.90 -22.30
CA VAL A 321 4.31 4.67 -22.89
C VAL A 321 4.08 4.82 -24.39
N GLU A 322 3.63 6.00 -24.86
CA GLU A 322 3.36 6.20 -26.29
C GLU A 322 4.64 6.10 -27.12
N THR A 323 5.76 6.63 -26.60
CA THR A 323 7.08 6.49 -27.21
C THR A 323 7.51 5.02 -27.24
N ALA A 324 7.34 4.30 -26.13
CA ALA A 324 7.69 2.88 -26.06
C ALA A 324 6.86 2.00 -27.02
N LEU A 325 5.58 2.34 -27.23
CA LEU A 325 4.71 1.67 -28.21
C LEU A 325 5.17 1.91 -29.66
N ALA A 326 5.57 3.14 -29.98
CA ALA A 326 6.03 3.51 -31.32
C ALA A 326 7.37 2.83 -31.67
N GLU A 327 8.28 2.71 -30.71
CA GLU A 327 9.61 2.13 -30.92
C GLU A 327 9.60 0.60 -31.04
N ARG A 328 8.74 -0.09 -30.27
CA ARG A 328 8.78 -1.56 -30.19
C ARG A 328 8.11 -2.28 -31.36
N GLY A 329 7.14 -1.65 -32.03
CA GLY A 329 6.41 -2.26 -33.15
C GLY A 329 5.69 -3.58 -32.82
N ASP A 330 5.46 -3.88 -31.52
CA ASP A 330 4.86 -5.13 -31.06
C ASP A 330 3.35 -5.13 -31.30
N TYR A 331 2.90 -6.06 -32.15
CA TYR A 331 1.49 -6.20 -32.51
C TYR A 331 0.58 -6.48 -31.30
N GLY A 332 1.04 -7.27 -30.33
CA GLY A 332 0.28 -7.57 -29.11
C GLY A 332 0.07 -6.32 -28.26
N LEU A 333 1.11 -5.50 -28.08
CA LEU A 333 1.01 -4.23 -27.37
C LEU A 333 0.09 -3.23 -28.06
N GLN A 334 0.15 -3.14 -29.40
CA GLN A 334 -0.73 -2.28 -30.18
C GLN A 334 -2.20 -2.73 -30.09
N LYS A 335 -2.46 -4.04 -30.16
CA LYS A 335 -3.80 -4.63 -29.97
C LYS A 335 -4.36 -4.30 -28.58
N LEU A 336 -3.58 -4.53 -27.52
CA LEU A 336 -3.99 -4.22 -26.14
C LEU A 336 -4.27 -2.72 -25.98
N SER A 337 -3.36 -1.87 -26.45
CA SER A 337 -3.52 -0.42 -26.44
C SER A 337 -4.81 0.01 -27.14
N GLY A 338 -5.12 -0.56 -28.31
CA GLY A 338 -6.34 -0.26 -29.06
C GLY A 338 -7.61 -0.69 -28.33
N TYR A 339 -7.63 -1.87 -27.70
CA TYR A 339 -8.78 -2.31 -26.90
C TYR A 339 -9.02 -1.43 -25.68
N LEU A 340 -7.95 -1.02 -24.99
CA LEU A 340 -8.04 -0.15 -23.82
C LEU A 340 -8.48 1.29 -24.14
N GLN A 341 -8.60 1.67 -25.42
CA GLN A 341 -9.22 2.94 -25.82
C GLN A 341 -10.74 2.91 -25.72
N ASP A 342 -11.37 1.73 -25.71
CA ASP A 342 -12.80 1.61 -25.49
C ASP A 342 -13.12 1.72 -23.99
N PRO A 343 -13.75 2.82 -23.53
CA PRO A 343 -14.08 3.00 -22.13
C PRO A 343 -15.09 1.97 -21.62
N GLN A 344 -15.86 1.31 -22.50
CA GLN A 344 -16.85 0.29 -22.13
C GLN A 344 -16.25 -1.11 -22.00
N MET A 345 -14.97 -1.28 -22.32
CA MET A 345 -14.27 -2.55 -22.13
C MET A 345 -14.29 -2.96 -20.65
N SER A 346 -14.84 -4.14 -20.34
CA SER A 346 -14.80 -4.66 -18.96
C SER A 346 -13.37 -4.82 -18.46
N LEU A 347 -13.12 -4.54 -17.17
CA LEU A 347 -11.81 -4.74 -16.56
C LEU A 347 -11.38 -6.23 -16.61
N ARG A 348 -12.33 -7.16 -16.63
CA ARG A 348 -12.07 -8.58 -16.84
C ARG A 348 -11.42 -8.84 -18.19
N GLN A 349 -11.98 -8.27 -19.26
CA GLN A 349 -11.42 -8.42 -20.61
C GLN A 349 -10.08 -7.69 -20.71
N ALA A 350 -9.93 -6.53 -20.08
CA ALA A 350 -8.67 -5.79 -20.02
C ALA A 350 -7.57 -6.63 -19.35
N ALA A 351 -7.85 -7.21 -18.17
CA ALA A 351 -6.91 -8.08 -17.46
C ALA A 351 -6.59 -9.37 -18.23
N ALA A 352 -7.56 -9.95 -18.95
CA ALA A 352 -7.32 -11.12 -19.79
C ALA A 352 -6.37 -10.79 -20.95
N THR A 353 -6.67 -9.74 -21.71
CA THR A 353 -5.85 -9.29 -22.84
C THR A 353 -4.45 -8.86 -22.37
N PHE A 354 -4.34 -8.22 -21.22
CA PHE A 354 -3.07 -7.86 -20.61
C PHE A 354 -2.19 -9.10 -20.35
N ARG A 355 -2.76 -10.17 -19.78
CA ARG A 355 -2.03 -11.41 -19.52
C ARG A 355 -1.65 -12.14 -20.79
N GLU A 356 -2.52 -12.18 -21.80
CA GLU A 356 -2.21 -12.73 -23.12
C GLU A 356 -0.96 -12.05 -23.70
N VAL A 357 -0.92 -10.71 -23.66
CA VAL A 357 0.15 -9.92 -24.28
C VAL A 357 1.47 -9.96 -23.51
N PHE A 358 1.45 -9.82 -22.18
CA PHE A 358 2.69 -9.75 -21.39
C PHE A 358 3.20 -11.09 -20.87
N LEU A 359 2.33 -12.10 -20.75
CA LEU A 359 2.65 -13.38 -20.11
C LEU A 359 2.40 -14.60 -21.02
N GLY A 360 1.67 -14.44 -22.13
CA GLY A 360 1.33 -15.53 -23.04
C GLY A 360 0.30 -16.51 -22.46
N GLU A 361 -0.57 -16.02 -21.57
CA GLU A 361 -1.59 -16.82 -20.84
C GLU A 361 -2.99 -16.79 -21.48
#